data_AF-A0A6A5K4A9-F1
#
_entry.id   AF-A0A6A5K4A9-F1
#
_cell.length_a   1.000
_cell.length_b   1.000
_cell.length_c   1.000
_cell.angle_alpha   90.00
_cell.angle_beta   90.00
_cell.angle_gamma   90.00
#
_symmetry.space_group_name_H-M   'P 1'
#
loop_
_entity.id
_entity.type
_entity.pdbx_description
1 polymer ?
#
loop_
_entity_poly.entity_id
_entity_poly.type
_entity_poly.pdbx_seq_one_letter_code
_entity_poly.pdbx_strand_id
1 'polypeptide(L)'
;MMRVLEANAPPKQTATDTISTLSGRLTSATLLEDRRAAILGLRSFAKEYPASVASGALKGLIASLTKDADDVDTLKVVLETLLMLFHPDEKSPEASEEIALWLADQFSQTT
;
A
#
# COMPACT_ATOMS: atom_id res chain seq x y z
N MET A 1 12.16 -17.30 -36.48
CA MET A 1 12.58 -17.78 -35.14
C MET A 1 12.32 -16.74 -34.03
N MET A 2 12.33 -15.43 -34.30
CA MET A 2 12.11 -14.37 -33.29
C MET A 2 10.65 -14.25 -32.77
N ARG A 3 9.64 -14.59 -33.58
CA ARG A 3 8.21 -14.52 -33.19
C ARG A 3 7.75 -15.54 -32.15
N VAL A 4 8.51 -16.62 -31.93
CA VAL A 4 8.14 -17.68 -30.98
C VAL A 4 8.57 -17.33 -29.54
N LEU A 5 9.53 -16.41 -29.38
CA LEU A 5 10.02 -15.98 -28.07
C LEU A 5 9.11 -14.93 -27.41
N GLU A 6 8.40 -14.11 -28.19
CA GLU A 6 7.44 -13.12 -27.64
C GLU A 6 6.16 -13.76 -27.11
N ALA A 7 5.76 -14.93 -27.64
CA ALA A 7 4.55 -15.62 -27.23
C ALA A 7 4.65 -16.33 -25.87
N ASN A 8 5.84 -16.37 -25.26
CA ASN A 8 6.10 -17.07 -23.99
C ASN A 8 6.71 -16.16 -22.91
N ALA A 9 6.60 -14.84 -23.08
CA ALA A 9 7.01 -13.89 -22.04
C ALA A 9 6.01 -13.93 -20.87
N PRO A 10 6.47 -13.81 -19.61
CA PRO A 10 5.58 -13.69 -18.46
C PRO A 10 4.57 -12.55 -18.67
N PRO A 11 3.31 -12.70 -18.21
CA PRO A 11 2.33 -11.63 -18.30
C PRO A 11 2.88 -10.37 -17.62
N LYS A 12 2.61 -9.21 -18.23
CA LYS A 12 3.00 -7.93 -17.62
C LYS A 12 2.30 -7.79 -16.27
N GLN A 13 3.09 -7.62 -15.23
CA GLN A 13 2.58 -7.39 -13.88
C GLN A 13 1.82 -6.06 -13.83
N THR A 14 0.63 -6.07 -13.22
CA THR A 14 -0.17 -4.85 -13.04
C THR A 14 0.18 -4.16 -11.73
N ALA A 15 -0.13 -2.87 -11.62
CA ALA A 15 0.02 -2.12 -10.37
C ALA A 15 -0.79 -2.76 -9.24
N THR A 16 -2.03 -3.15 -9.51
CA THR A 16 -2.93 -3.80 -8.56
C THR A 16 -2.41 -5.15 -8.06
N ASP A 17 -1.82 -5.99 -8.92
CA ASP A 17 -1.22 -7.27 -8.50
C ASP A 17 -0.03 -7.05 -7.56
N THR A 18 0.75 -6.00 -7.86
CA THR A 18 1.90 -5.60 -7.03
C THR A 18 1.44 -5.10 -5.67
N ILE A 19 0.44 -4.22 -5.64
CA ILE A 19 -0.15 -3.68 -4.41
C ILE A 19 -0.72 -4.82 -3.56
N SER A 20 -1.44 -5.77 -4.16
CA SER A 20 -1.98 -6.95 -3.48
C SER A 20 -0.86 -7.80 -2.84
N THR A 21 0.20 -8.07 -3.59
CA THR A 21 1.37 -8.82 -3.09
C THR A 21 2.03 -8.11 -1.91
N LEU A 22 2.26 -6.79 -2.02
CA LEU A 22 2.88 -6.00 -0.96
C LEU A 22 1.98 -5.91 0.29
N SER A 23 0.67 -5.77 0.11
CA SER A 23 -0.31 -5.76 1.21
C SER A 23 -0.33 -7.09 1.98
N GLY A 24 -0.27 -8.22 1.24
CA GLY A 24 -0.14 -9.55 1.83
C GLY A 24 1.17 -9.72 2.59
N ARG A 25 2.28 -9.21 2.05
CA ARG A 25 3.59 -9.19 2.75
C ARG A 25 3.54 -8.36 4.03
N LEU A 26 2.98 -7.15 4.00
CA LEU A 26 2.84 -6.30 5.19
C LEU A 26 2.08 -7.03 6.31
N THR A 27 1.01 -7.75 5.95
CA THR A 27 0.19 -8.49 6.90
C THR A 27 0.89 -9.72 7.48
N SER A 28 1.66 -10.45 6.65
CA SER A 28 2.25 -11.75 7.03
C SER A 28 3.69 -11.68 7.54
N ALA A 29 4.43 -10.61 7.25
CA ALA A 29 5.85 -10.52 7.56
C ALA A 29 6.13 -10.45 9.07
N THR A 30 7.06 -11.31 9.50
CA THR A 30 7.54 -11.37 10.89
C THR A 30 8.74 -10.46 11.13
N LEU A 31 9.63 -10.30 10.14
CA LEU A 31 10.79 -9.41 10.21
C LEU A 31 10.38 -7.95 9.97
N LEU A 32 10.98 -7.04 10.75
CA LEU A 32 10.78 -5.59 10.60
C LEU A 32 11.15 -5.10 9.20
N GLU A 33 12.30 -5.51 8.69
CA GLU A 33 12.80 -5.08 7.38
C GLU A 33 11.88 -5.47 6.23
N ASP A 34 11.24 -6.64 6.31
CA ASP A 34 10.27 -7.09 5.30
C ASP A 34 8.99 -6.25 5.32
N ARG A 35 8.51 -5.89 6.53
CA ARG A 35 7.37 -4.96 6.67
C ARG A 35 7.73 -3.58 6.14
N ARG A 36 8.88 -3.03 6.55
CA ARG A 36 9.37 -1.72 6.09
C ARG A 36 9.50 -1.68 4.57
N ALA A 37 10.07 -2.70 3.95
CA ALA A 37 10.18 -2.81 2.49
C ALA A 37 8.80 -2.85 1.82
N ALA A 38 7.84 -3.58 2.39
CA ALA A 38 6.47 -3.60 1.88
C ALA A 38 5.79 -2.23 1.96
N ILE A 39 5.94 -1.52 3.09
CA ILE A 39 5.37 -0.18 3.30
C ILE A 39 5.97 0.83 2.31
N LEU A 40 7.29 0.82 2.12
CA LEU A 40 7.97 1.67 1.14
C LEU A 40 7.46 1.40 -0.29
N GLY A 41 7.28 0.13 -0.64
CA GLY A 41 6.67 -0.27 -1.91
C GLY A 41 5.25 0.28 -2.06
N LEU A 42 4.39 0.12 -1.05
CA LEU A 42 3.00 0.62 -1.06
C LEU A 42 2.95 2.15 -1.17
N ARG A 43 3.82 2.87 -0.46
CA ARG A 43 3.94 4.34 -0.54
C ARG A 43 4.22 4.81 -1.96
N SER A 44 5.01 4.05 -2.73
CA SER A 44 5.30 4.40 -4.13
C SER A 44 4.06 4.38 -5.03
N PHE A 45 3.03 3.61 -4.68
CA PHE A 45 1.76 3.54 -5.41
C PHE A 45 0.68 4.47 -4.83
N ALA A 46 0.78 4.87 -3.56
CA ALA A 46 -0.28 5.59 -2.83
C ALA A 46 -0.74 6.88 -3.52
N LYS A 47 0.15 7.54 -4.29
CA LYS A 47 -0.18 8.75 -5.03
C LYS A 47 -1.04 8.47 -6.27
N GLU A 48 -0.75 7.42 -7.01
CA GLU A 48 -1.41 7.11 -8.30
C GLU A 48 -2.58 6.14 -8.13
N TYR A 49 -2.51 5.25 -7.14
CA TYR A 49 -3.50 4.21 -6.85
C TYR A 49 -3.94 4.24 -5.36
N PRO A 50 -4.44 5.39 -4.84
CA PRO A 50 -4.84 5.52 -3.45
C PRO A 50 -5.95 4.55 -3.04
N ALA A 51 -6.97 4.29 -3.88
CA ALA A 51 -8.08 3.39 -3.52
C ALA A 51 -7.59 1.95 -3.41
N SER A 52 -6.77 1.51 -4.36
CA SER A 52 -6.17 0.17 -4.39
C SER A 52 -5.27 -0.07 -3.17
N VAL A 53 -4.42 0.91 -2.83
CA VAL A 53 -3.56 0.81 -1.62
C VAL A 53 -4.40 0.85 -0.35
N ALA A 54 -5.40 1.73 -0.25
CA ALA A 54 -6.28 1.82 0.91
C ALA A 54 -7.04 0.51 1.15
N SER A 55 -7.65 -0.06 0.12
CA SER A 55 -8.41 -1.31 0.23
C SER A 55 -7.54 -2.49 0.66
N GLY A 56 -6.34 -2.61 0.10
CA GLY A 56 -5.45 -3.74 0.36
C GLY A 56 -4.64 -3.64 1.66
N ALA A 57 -4.12 -2.45 1.98
CA ALA A 57 -3.06 -2.30 2.96
C ALA A 57 -3.44 -1.56 4.25
N LEU A 58 -4.58 -0.87 4.30
CA LEU A 58 -4.91 0.03 5.41
C LEU A 58 -4.79 -0.64 6.78
N LYS A 59 -5.38 -1.81 6.96
CA LYS A 59 -5.34 -2.53 8.24
C LYS A 59 -3.90 -2.89 8.64
N GLY A 60 -3.08 -3.27 7.67
CA GLY A 60 -1.65 -3.54 7.89
C GLY A 60 -0.88 -2.28 8.27
N LEU A 61 -1.15 -1.15 7.62
CA LEU A 61 -0.54 0.15 7.94
C LEU A 61 -0.91 0.61 9.35
N ILE A 62 -2.19 0.51 9.73
CA ILE A 62 -2.66 0.83 11.09
C ILE A 62 -1.98 -0.08 12.12
N ALA A 63 -1.94 -1.39 11.87
CA ALA A 63 -1.28 -2.33 12.77
C ALA A 63 0.22 -2.04 12.95
N SER A 64 0.91 -1.59 11.90
CA SER A 64 2.31 -1.19 11.96
C SER A 64 2.57 0.03 12.84
N LEU A 65 1.60 0.94 13.03
CA LEU A 65 1.76 2.06 13.97
C LEU A 65 2.03 1.58 15.41
N THR A 66 1.47 0.43 15.80
CA THR A 66 1.70 -0.17 17.12
C THR A 66 2.83 -1.19 17.08
N LYS A 67 2.85 -2.06 16.06
CA LYS A 67 3.80 -3.18 15.96
C LYS A 67 5.24 -2.72 15.75
N ASP A 68 5.43 -1.61 15.06
CA ASP A 68 6.73 -1.07 14.65
C ASP A 68 7.03 0.26 15.39
N ALA A 69 6.40 0.50 16.54
CA ALA A 69 6.41 1.78 17.24
C ALA A 69 7.80 2.24 17.71
N ASP A 70 8.70 1.30 18.02
CA ASP A 70 10.07 1.60 18.46
C ASP A 70 10.98 2.00 17.28
N ASP A 71 10.53 1.83 16.05
CA ASP A 71 11.28 2.14 14.84
C ASP A 71 10.73 3.40 14.14
N VAL A 72 11.32 4.54 14.51
CA VAL A 72 10.87 5.87 14.05
C VAL A 72 10.90 6.01 12.53
N ASP A 73 11.88 5.39 11.86
CA ASP A 73 11.99 5.45 10.40
C ASP A 73 10.81 4.72 9.73
N THR A 74 10.41 3.56 10.23
CA THR A 74 9.22 2.85 9.74
C THR A 74 7.95 3.64 10.05
N LEU A 75 7.80 4.13 11.29
CA LEU A 75 6.65 4.94 11.67
C LEU A 75 6.46 6.15 10.76
N LYS A 76 7.55 6.87 10.45
CA LYS A 76 7.52 8.01 9.54
C LYS A 76 6.95 7.61 8.18
N VAL A 77 7.43 6.52 7.60
CA VAL A 77 6.96 6.07 6.28
C VAL A 77 5.49 5.63 6.34
N VAL A 78 5.06 4.96 7.42
CA VAL A 78 3.66 4.58 7.62
C VAL A 78 2.78 5.82 7.68
N LEU A 79 3.13 6.80 8.52
CA LEU A 79 2.36 8.04 8.68
C LEU A 79 2.31 8.86 7.39
N GLU A 80 3.42 8.99 6.67
CA GLU A 80 3.44 9.65 5.36
C GLU A 80 2.53 8.94 4.35
N THR A 81 2.52 7.60 4.35
CA THR A 81 1.66 6.81 3.47
C THR A 81 0.20 7.03 3.82
N LEU A 82 -0.18 6.96 5.09
CA LEU A 82 -1.53 7.22 5.55
C LEU A 82 -1.99 8.64 5.20
N LEU A 83 -1.13 9.64 5.36
CA LEU A 83 -1.43 11.03 4.96
C LEU A 83 -1.69 11.16 3.46
N MET A 84 -0.96 10.45 2.61
CA MET A 84 -1.22 10.40 1.16
C MET A 84 -2.58 9.77 0.85
N LEU A 85 -3.00 8.74 1.61
CA LEU A 85 -4.30 8.10 1.40
C LEU A 85 -5.46 8.98 1.87
N PHE A 86 -5.28 9.75 2.95
CA PHE A 86 -6.25 10.74 3.42
C PHE A 86 -6.37 11.97 2.51
N HIS A 87 -5.31 12.29 1.77
CA HIS A 87 -5.25 13.42 0.86
C HIS A 87 -4.79 12.94 -0.53
N PRO A 88 -5.62 12.15 -1.24
CA PRO A 88 -5.26 11.61 -2.53
C PRO A 88 -4.96 12.74 -3.53
N ASP A 89 -3.98 12.53 -4.42
CA ASP A 89 -3.71 13.47 -5.51
C ASP A 89 -4.92 13.50 -6.45
N GLU A 90 -5.54 14.67 -6.64
CA GLU A 90 -6.70 14.88 -7.52
C GLU A 90 -6.46 14.41 -8.97
N LYS A 91 -5.20 14.26 -9.39
CA LYS A 91 -4.83 13.74 -10.72
C LYS A 91 -4.88 12.22 -10.82
N SER A 92 -4.98 11.51 -9.69
CA SER A 92 -5.12 10.06 -9.70
C SER A 92 -6.48 9.66 -10.28
N PRO A 93 -6.53 8.62 -11.14
CA PRO A 93 -7.80 8.08 -11.61
C PRO A 93 -8.62 7.40 -10.49
N GLU A 94 -8.00 7.14 -9.34
CA GLU A 94 -8.65 6.55 -8.16
C GLU A 94 -8.96 7.59 -7.08
N ALA A 95 -8.66 8.88 -7.29
CA ALA A 95 -8.94 9.91 -6.29
C ALA A 95 -10.45 10.04 -6.04
N SER A 96 -10.84 9.99 -4.77
CA SER A 96 -12.23 10.18 -4.33
C SER A 96 -12.27 10.65 -2.87
N GLU A 97 -13.15 11.59 -2.56
CA GLU A 97 -13.42 12.03 -1.18
C GLU A 97 -13.99 10.89 -0.32
N GLU A 98 -14.65 9.92 -0.93
CA GLU A 98 -15.18 8.74 -0.23
C GLU A 98 -14.08 7.89 0.41
N ILE A 99 -12.86 7.92 -0.15
CA ILE A 99 -11.71 7.20 0.40
C ILE A 99 -11.36 7.76 1.77
N ALA A 100 -11.28 9.09 1.91
CA ALA A 100 -10.93 9.73 3.17
C ALA A 100 -11.96 9.43 4.27
N LEU A 101 -13.26 9.45 3.93
CA LEU A 101 -14.34 9.08 4.84
C LEU A 101 -14.25 7.61 5.26
N TRP A 102 -14.08 6.71 4.29
CA TRP A 102 -13.93 5.29 4.57
C TRP A 102 -12.69 4.98 5.42
N LEU A 103 -11.56 5.64 5.15
CA LEU A 103 -10.34 5.54 5.96
C LEU A 103 -10.62 5.96 7.40
N ALA A 104 -11.28 7.11 7.62
CA ALA A 104 -11.61 7.60 8.95
C ALA A 104 -12.48 6.61 9.74
N ASP A 105 -13.46 5.99 9.07
CA ASP A 105 -14.30 4.94 9.69
C ASP A 105 -13.47 3.72 10.09
N GLN A 106 -12.54 3.28 9.24
CA GLN A 106 -11.66 2.14 9.56
C GLN A 106 -10.72 2.44 10.73
N PHE A 107 -10.18 3.66 10.81
CA PHE A 107 -9.39 4.09 11.97
C PHE A 107 -10.19 4.03 13.27
N SER A 108 -11.44 4.49 13.22
CA SER A 108 -12.33 4.53 14.39
C SER A 108 -12.74 3.13 14.88
N GLN A 109 -12.73 2.13 14.01
CA GLN A 109 -13.10 0.74 14.35
C GLN A 109 -11.93 -0.09 14.91
N THR A 110 -10.68 0.39 14.79
CA THR A 110 -9.48 -0.40 15.11
C THR A 110 -8.81 0.01 16.43
N THR A 111 -9.43 0.93 17.19
CA THR A 111 -9.04 1.31 18.56
C THR A 111 -9.98 0.67 19.57
#